data_AF-A0A7Y2I3X4-F1
#
_entry.id   AF-A0A7Y2I3X4-F1
#
_cell.length_a   1.000
_cell.length_b   1.000
_cell.length_c   1.000
_cell.angle_alpha   90.00
_cell.angle_beta   90.00
_cell.angle_gamma   90.00
#
_symmetry.space_group_name_H-M   'P 1'
#
loop_
_entity.id
_entity.type
_entity.pdbx_description
1 polymer ?
#
loop_
_entity_poly.entity_id
_entity_poly.type
_entity_poly.pdbx_seq_one_letter_code
_entity_poly.pdbx_strand_id
1 'polypeptide(L)'
;MKFLTTPRIDRCIGCHSCSLACARLIHRQISWSSAGIRIHSAGGLSTGFVALVCLGCDPAPCVAACPTGAFSQRSGGGVVVRKKHCIRCGECVTACPVDAVSQDHHGEVYVCLHCGRCVDFCPHNCLEFDDLDPLTRSLHDD
;
A
#
# COMPACT_ATOMS: atom_id res chain seq x y z
N MET A 1 -1.02 5.67 17.09
CA MET A 1 -1.46 4.65 16.12
C MET A 1 -0.51 4.76 14.95
N LYS A 2 0.18 3.69 14.56
CA LYS A 2 1.27 3.83 13.60
C LYS A 2 0.80 3.74 12.15
N PHE A 3 1.21 4.71 11.34
CA PHE A 3 0.95 4.78 9.91
C PHE A 3 2.23 4.59 9.12
N LEU A 4 2.12 3.90 7.99
CA LEU A 4 3.18 3.86 7.00
C LEU A 4 3.06 5.10 6.11
N THR A 5 4.07 5.96 6.11
CA THR A 5 4.14 7.18 5.29
C THR A 5 5.37 7.15 4.37
N THR A 6 5.38 8.04 3.38
CA THR A 6 6.42 8.10 2.33
C THR A 6 7.05 9.50 2.24
N PRO A 7 7.58 10.06 3.35
CA PRO A 7 7.94 11.48 3.43
C PRO A 7 9.12 11.88 2.52
N ARG A 8 9.92 10.91 2.06
CA ARG A 8 11.12 11.15 1.23
C ARG A 8 11.08 10.34 -0.06
N ILE A 9 9.92 10.32 -0.70
CA ILE A 9 9.71 9.54 -1.93
C ILE A 9 10.53 10.08 -3.11
N ASP A 10 10.92 11.36 -3.07
CA ASP A 10 11.85 12.01 -3.98
C ASP A 10 13.22 11.31 -4.07
N ARG A 11 13.62 10.58 -3.02
CA ARG A 11 14.88 9.80 -2.97
C ARG A 11 14.75 8.40 -3.56
N CYS A 12 13.55 7.99 -3.95
CA CYS A 12 13.31 6.64 -4.43
C CYS A 12 13.95 6.44 -5.81
N ILE A 13 14.77 5.40 -5.97
CA ILE A 13 15.40 5.04 -7.24
C ILE A 13 14.72 3.86 -7.95
N GLY A 14 13.57 3.40 -7.45
CA GLY A 14 12.86 2.27 -8.06
C GLY A 14 13.52 0.92 -7.84
N CYS A 15 14.28 0.69 -6.75
CA CYS A 15 14.92 -0.61 -6.50
C CYS A 15 13.95 -1.74 -6.11
N HIS A 16 12.69 -1.42 -5.82
CA HIS A 16 11.63 -2.36 -5.40
C HIS A 16 11.92 -3.24 -4.16
N SER A 17 12.99 -2.96 -3.40
CA SER A 17 13.34 -3.72 -2.19
C SER A 17 12.20 -3.76 -1.16
N CYS A 18 11.55 -2.62 -0.93
CA CYS A 18 10.37 -2.52 -0.04
C CYS A 18 9.19 -3.39 -0.51
N SER A 19 8.90 -3.40 -1.82
CA SER A 19 7.85 -4.24 -2.41
C SER A 19 8.18 -5.72 -2.30
N LEU A 20 9.41 -6.12 -2.61
CA LEU A 20 9.83 -7.52 -2.52
C LEU A 20 9.82 -8.03 -1.07
N ALA A 21 10.27 -7.22 -0.12
CA ALA A 21 10.20 -7.53 1.31
C ALA A 21 8.75 -7.72 1.76
N CYS A 22 7.84 -6.85 1.31
CA CYS A 22 6.40 -6.97 1.60
C CYS A 22 5.83 -8.27 1.04
N ALA A 23 6.03 -8.55 -0.26
CA ALA A 23 5.59 -9.78 -0.89
C ALA A 23 6.10 -11.04 -0.14
N ARG A 24 7.39 -11.05 0.17
CA ARG A 24 8.05 -12.22 0.79
C ARG A 24 7.66 -12.44 2.25
N LEU A 25 7.71 -11.38 3.06
CA LEU A 25 7.59 -11.50 4.51
C LEU A 25 6.14 -11.40 5.00
N ILE A 26 5.30 -10.64 4.29
CA ILE A 26 3.90 -10.42 4.66
C ILE A 26 2.97 -11.34 3.88
N HIS A 27 3.13 -11.40 2.55
CA HIS A 27 2.24 -12.19 1.70
C HIS A 27 2.73 -13.61 1.39
N ARG A 28 3.97 -13.95 1.81
CA ARG A 28 4.62 -15.25 1.61
C ARG A 28 4.74 -15.66 0.13
N GLN A 29 4.92 -14.68 -0.74
CA GLN A 29 5.07 -14.83 -2.19
C GLN A 29 6.39 -14.19 -2.65
N ILE A 30 6.92 -14.62 -3.79
CA ILE A 30 8.17 -14.08 -4.36
C ILE A 30 7.85 -13.38 -5.68
N SER A 31 7.03 -12.32 -5.60
CA SER A 31 6.74 -11.46 -6.74
C SER A 31 6.36 -10.05 -6.27
N TRP A 32 6.91 -9.02 -6.90
CA TRP A 32 6.55 -7.63 -6.63
C TRP A 32 5.05 -7.35 -6.84
N SER A 33 4.38 -8.10 -7.73
CA SER A 33 2.94 -7.97 -7.98
C SER A 33 2.06 -8.45 -6.81
N SER A 34 2.65 -9.22 -5.89
CA SER A 34 1.99 -9.73 -4.68
C SER A 34 2.27 -8.88 -3.43
N ALA A 35 2.84 -7.67 -3.61
CA ALA A 35 3.13 -6.75 -2.53
C ALA A 35 1.95 -5.81 -2.25
N GLY A 36 1.72 -5.48 -0.98
CA GLY A 36 0.78 -4.44 -0.59
C GLY A 36 1.29 -3.01 -0.82
N ILE A 37 2.61 -2.78 -0.78
CA ILE A 37 3.26 -1.52 -1.19
C ILE A 37 3.88 -1.71 -2.57
N ARG A 38 3.59 -0.80 -3.51
CA ARG A 38 4.09 -0.88 -4.89
C ARG A 38 4.78 0.40 -5.31
N ILE A 39 5.96 0.28 -5.92
CA ILE A 39 6.67 1.41 -6.50
C ILE A 39 6.31 1.53 -7.98
N HIS A 40 5.95 2.72 -8.43
CA HIS A 40 5.64 3.04 -9.83
C HIS A 40 6.46 4.25 -10.27
N SER A 41 6.79 4.32 -11.57
CA SER A 41 7.30 5.56 -12.16
C SER A 41 6.21 6.63 -12.09
N ALA A 42 6.58 7.85 -11.71
CA ALA A 42 5.67 8.99 -11.75
C ALA A 42 5.33 9.46 -13.18
N GLY A 43 5.96 8.86 -14.21
CA GLY A 43 5.70 9.09 -15.63
C GLY A 43 6.97 9.37 -16.42
N GLY A 44 7.33 8.50 -17.37
CA GLY A 44 8.58 8.66 -18.12
C GLY A 44 9.83 8.33 -17.28
N LEU A 45 11.02 8.65 -17.81
CA LEU A 45 12.30 8.26 -17.21
C LEU A 45 12.83 9.25 -16.16
N SER A 46 12.34 10.49 -16.15
CA SER A 46 12.94 11.61 -15.40
C SER A 46 12.10 12.15 -14.25
N THR A 47 10.86 11.66 -14.05
CA THR A 47 9.93 12.22 -13.04
C THR A 47 10.01 11.54 -11.68
N GLY A 48 10.91 10.57 -11.53
CA GLY A 48 11.09 9.82 -10.29
C GLY A 48 10.03 8.73 -10.10
N PHE A 49 9.81 8.36 -8.83
CA PHE A 49 8.95 7.25 -8.44
C PHE A 49 7.96 7.65 -7.37
N VAL A 50 6.82 6.98 -7.34
CA VAL A 50 5.81 7.06 -6.29
C VAL A 50 5.69 5.71 -5.59
N ALA A 51 5.32 5.74 -4.32
CA ALA A 51 4.94 4.55 -3.56
C ALA A 51 3.43 4.52 -3.39
N LEU A 52 2.78 3.58 -4.07
CA LEU A 52 1.37 3.29 -3.88
C LEU A 52 1.22 2.47 -2.60
N VAL A 53 0.61 3.11 -1.60
CA VAL A 53 0.25 2.53 -0.31
C VAL A 53 -1.23 2.82 -0.02
N CYS A 54 -1.85 2.01 0.83
CA CYS A 54 -3.19 2.32 1.32
C CYS A 54 -3.14 3.67 2.05
N LEU A 55 -4.11 4.55 1.78
CA LEU A 55 -4.24 5.83 2.49
C LEU A 55 -5.21 5.76 3.67
N GLY A 56 -5.80 4.59 3.93
CA GLY A 56 -6.70 4.39 5.05
C GLY A 56 -7.98 5.22 5.01
N CYS A 57 -8.56 5.40 3.82
CA CYS A 57 -9.82 6.14 3.62
C CYS A 57 -10.91 5.71 4.62
N ASP A 58 -11.63 6.69 5.15
CA ASP A 58 -12.81 6.50 5.99
C ASP A 58 -13.91 7.48 5.55
N PRO A 59 -15.02 7.01 4.93
CA PRO A 59 -15.33 5.61 4.60
C PRO A 59 -14.45 5.02 3.48
N ALA A 60 -14.14 3.72 3.56
CA ALA A 60 -13.31 3.05 2.56
C ALA A 60 -14.12 2.57 1.33
N PRO A 61 -13.89 3.13 0.12
CA PRO A 61 -14.66 2.76 -1.08
C PRO A 61 -14.44 1.31 -1.50
N CYS A 62 -13.23 0.77 -1.33
CA CYS A 62 -12.93 -0.64 -1.63
C CYS A 62 -13.64 -1.65 -0.71
N VAL A 63 -14.01 -1.23 0.50
CA VAL A 63 -14.84 -2.04 1.41
C VAL A 63 -16.29 -2.01 0.98
N ALA A 64 -16.82 -0.82 0.68
CA ALA A 64 -18.19 -0.65 0.18
C ALA A 64 -18.43 -1.40 -1.15
N ALA A 65 -17.43 -1.44 -2.03
CA ALA A 65 -17.51 -2.13 -3.32
C ALA A 65 -17.41 -3.66 -3.24
N CYS A 66 -17.02 -4.24 -2.09
CA CYS A 66 -16.79 -5.68 -2.00
C CYS A 66 -18.09 -6.46 -1.77
N PRO A 67 -18.61 -7.22 -2.76
CA PRO A 67 -19.93 -7.86 -2.65
C PRO A 67 -19.99 -9.02 -1.64
N THR A 68 -18.83 -9.58 -1.28
CA THR A 68 -18.75 -10.75 -0.37
C THR A 68 -18.32 -10.38 1.05
N GLY A 69 -18.04 -9.10 1.33
CA GLY A 69 -17.49 -8.68 2.62
C GLY A 69 -16.06 -9.22 2.89
N ALA A 70 -15.30 -9.57 1.83
CA ALA A 70 -13.91 -9.97 1.97
C ALA A 70 -13.02 -8.82 2.46
N PHE A 71 -13.36 -7.58 2.10
CA PHE A 71 -12.69 -6.37 2.59
C PHE A 71 -13.36 -5.85 3.86
N SER A 72 -12.56 -5.35 4.80
CA SER A 72 -13.04 -4.67 6.01
C SER A 72 -12.10 -3.54 6.41
N GLN A 73 -12.66 -2.42 6.90
CA GLN A 73 -11.87 -1.35 7.51
C GLN A 73 -11.24 -1.83 8.81
N ARG A 74 -10.03 -1.34 9.10
CA ARG A 74 -9.38 -1.56 10.38
C ARG A 74 -9.64 -0.39 11.30
N SER A 75 -9.75 -0.66 12.59
CA SER A 75 -9.76 0.37 13.64
C SER A 75 -8.48 1.22 13.67
N GLY A 76 -7.42 0.77 12.99
CA GLY A 76 -6.10 1.39 12.91
C GLY A 76 -5.84 2.26 11.67
N GLY A 77 -6.87 2.55 10.88
CA GLY A 77 -6.70 3.03 9.51
C GLY A 77 -6.29 1.90 8.55
N GLY A 78 -6.63 2.09 7.27
CA GLY A 78 -6.41 1.07 6.25
C GLY A 78 -7.50 0.00 6.22
N VAL A 79 -7.25 -1.03 5.41
CA VAL A 79 -8.18 -2.14 5.18
C VAL A 79 -7.46 -3.48 5.30
N VAL A 80 -8.20 -4.55 5.58
CA VAL A 80 -7.73 -5.93 5.45
C VAL A 80 -8.59 -6.72 4.48
N VAL A 81 -7.98 -7.69 3.82
CA VAL A 81 -8.66 -8.64 2.93
C VAL A 81 -8.65 -10.05 3.52
N ARG A 82 -9.83 -10.63 3.69
CA ARG A 82 -10.04 -12.04 4.06
C ARG A 82 -10.08 -12.87 2.78
N LYS A 83 -8.91 -13.32 2.31
CA LYS A 83 -8.75 -14.04 1.04
C LYS A 83 -9.73 -15.21 0.85
N LYS A 84 -10.10 -15.92 1.93
CA LYS A 84 -11.08 -17.02 1.91
C LYS A 84 -12.48 -16.62 1.41
N HIS A 85 -12.88 -15.36 1.56
CA HIS A 85 -14.17 -14.85 1.09
C HIS A 85 -14.06 -14.11 -0.25
N CYS A 86 -12.85 -13.94 -0.79
CA CYS A 86 -12.62 -13.20 -2.01
C CYS A 86 -12.96 -14.08 -3.22
N ILE A 87 -13.92 -13.63 -4.04
CA ILE A 87 -14.29 -14.28 -5.31
C ILE A 87 -13.49 -13.73 -6.50
N ARG A 88 -12.46 -12.92 -6.25
CA ARG A 88 -11.54 -12.37 -7.26
C ARG A 88 -12.20 -11.52 -8.35
N CYS A 89 -13.33 -10.86 -8.04
CA CYS A 89 -14.08 -10.04 -9.00
C CYS A 89 -13.40 -8.72 -9.40
N GLY A 90 -12.44 -8.22 -8.61
CA GLY A 90 -11.69 -7.00 -8.94
C GLY A 90 -12.38 -5.67 -8.60
N GLU A 91 -13.64 -5.66 -8.14
CA GLU A 91 -14.39 -4.42 -7.80
C GLU A 91 -13.63 -3.49 -6.83
N CYS A 92 -12.95 -4.07 -5.84
CA CYS A 92 -12.12 -3.32 -4.90
C CYS A 92 -10.92 -2.61 -5.53
N VAL A 93 -10.40 -3.12 -6.66
CA VAL A 93 -9.31 -2.50 -7.43
C VAL A 93 -9.87 -1.27 -8.15
N THR A 94 -10.96 -1.44 -8.90
CA THR A 94 -11.65 -0.35 -9.61
C THR A 94 -12.11 0.76 -8.67
N ALA A 95 -12.58 0.41 -7.47
CA ALA A 95 -13.06 1.36 -6.48
C ALA A 95 -11.95 2.14 -5.74
N CYS A 96 -10.67 1.76 -5.87
CA CYS A 96 -9.60 2.43 -5.15
C CYS A 96 -9.13 3.69 -5.90
N PRO A 97 -9.34 4.90 -5.37
CA PRO A 97 -9.06 6.15 -6.11
C PRO A 97 -7.56 6.45 -6.27
N VAL A 98 -6.70 5.68 -5.59
CA VAL A 98 -5.24 5.90 -5.53
C VAL A 98 -4.46 4.64 -5.93
N ASP A 99 -5.14 3.67 -6.56
CA ASP A 99 -4.53 2.42 -7.04
C ASP A 99 -3.75 1.64 -5.95
N ALA A 100 -4.12 1.79 -4.68
CA ALA A 100 -3.45 1.09 -3.58
C ALA A 100 -3.84 -0.39 -3.48
N VAL A 101 -4.96 -0.76 -4.09
CA VAL A 101 -5.43 -2.15 -4.19
C VAL A 101 -5.00 -2.69 -5.55
N SER A 102 -4.39 -3.87 -5.59
CA SER A 102 -3.97 -4.52 -6.83
C SER A 102 -4.36 -5.98 -6.89
N GLN A 103 -4.45 -6.51 -8.09
CA GLN A 103 -4.73 -7.91 -8.35
C GLN A 103 -3.57 -8.53 -9.15
N ASP A 104 -3.10 -9.71 -8.76
CA ASP A 104 -2.12 -10.46 -9.55
C ASP A 104 -2.77 -11.24 -10.70
N HIS A 105 -1.93 -11.89 -11.51
CA HIS A 105 -2.36 -12.70 -12.65
C HIS A 105 -3.23 -13.93 -12.30
N HIS A 106 -3.29 -14.34 -11.02
CA HIS A 106 -4.19 -15.39 -10.55
C HIS A 106 -5.52 -14.84 -9.99
N GLY A 107 -5.70 -13.53 -10.02
CA GLY A 107 -6.86 -12.85 -9.47
C GLY A 107 -6.75 -12.59 -7.96
N GLU A 108 -5.61 -12.87 -7.32
CA GLU A 108 -5.43 -12.62 -5.89
C GLU A 108 -5.22 -11.14 -5.62
N VAL A 109 -5.91 -10.61 -4.61
CA VAL A 109 -5.88 -9.18 -4.28
C VAL A 109 -4.87 -8.89 -3.16
N TYR A 110 -4.17 -7.77 -3.28
CA TYR A 110 -3.18 -7.26 -2.35
C TYR A 110 -3.41 -5.77 -2.08
N VAL A 111 -3.11 -5.36 -0.84
CA VAL A 111 -3.22 -3.98 -0.37
C VAL A 111 -2.28 -3.80 0.81
N CYS A 112 -1.71 -2.61 0.97
CA CYS A 112 -0.85 -2.29 2.11
C CYS A 112 -1.61 -2.45 3.43
N LEU A 113 -1.03 -3.19 4.38
CA LEU A 113 -1.59 -3.42 5.71
C LEU A 113 -1.04 -2.45 6.78
N HIS A 114 -0.35 -1.37 6.39
CA HIS A 114 0.33 -0.45 7.34
C HIS A 114 1.11 -1.19 8.45
N CYS A 115 1.89 -2.21 8.09
CA CYS A 115 2.67 -2.99 9.07
C CYS A 115 4.09 -2.45 9.29
N GLY A 116 4.51 -1.46 8.51
CA GLY A 116 5.84 -0.84 8.62
C GLY A 116 7.02 -1.70 8.13
N ARG A 117 6.82 -2.99 7.85
CA ARG A 117 7.93 -3.92 7.57
C ARG A 117 8.82 -3.51 6.40
N CYS A 118 8.29 -2.77 5.43
CA CYS A 118 9.04 -2.27 4.30
C CYS A 118 10.03 -1.15 4.62
N VAL A 119 9.91 -0.48 5.78
CA VAL A 119 10.81 0.60 6.22
C VAL A 119 12.24 0.09 6.35
N ASP A 120 12.42 -1.06 7.04
CA ASP A 120 13.74 -1.69 7.26
C ASP A 120 14.46 -2.08 5.96
N PHE A 121 13.75 -2.14 4.83
CA PHE A 121 14.26 -2.60 3.54
C PHE A 121 14.40 -1.48 2.51
N CYS A 122 14.12 -0.23 2.88
CA CYS A 122 14.33 0.91 2.00
C CYS A 122 15.75 1.46 2.17
N PRO A 123 16.70 1.19 1.25
CA PRO A 123 18.09 1.65 1.41
C PRO A 123 18.24 3.19 1.34
N HIS A 124 17.22 3.88 0.83
CA HIS A 124 17.20 5.35 0.71
C HIS A 124 16.34 6.03 1.78
N ASN A 125 15.84 5.28 2.77
CA ASN A 125 15.01 5.79 3.86
C ASN A 125 13.79 6.58 3.38
N CYS A 126 13.16 6.19 2.25
CA CYS A 126 11.99 6.87 1.68
C CYS A 126 10.70 6.71 2.51
N LEU A 127 10.67 5.70 3.39
CA LEU A 127 9.48 5.24 4.11
C LEU A 127 9.65 5.47 5.61
N GLU A 128 8.56 5.75 6.31
CA GLU A 128 8.51 5.85 7.77
C GLU A 128 7.31 5.11 8.35
N PHE A 129 7.45 4.63 9.58
CA PHE A 129 6.39 3.96 10.32
C PHE A 129 6.29 4.52 11.74
N ASP A 130 5.45 5.52 11.91
CA ASP A 130 5.37 6.36 13.11
C ASP A 130 3.92 6.66 13.50
N ASP A 131 3.73 7.25 14.68
CA ASP A 131 2.40 7.56 15.23
C ASP A 131 1.80 8.87 14.69
N LEU A 132 2.46 9.51 13.72
CA LEU A 132 2.06 10.81 13.19
C LEU A 132 0.96 10.65 12.13
N ASP A 133 -0.12 11.41 12.32
CA ASP A 133 -1.14 11.56 11.29
C ASP A 133 -0.52 12.30 10.08
N PRO A 134 -0.59 11.73 8.86
CA PRO A 134 -0.10 12.37 7.64
C PRO A 134 -0.57 13.82 7.44
N LEU A 135 -1.75 14.18 7.95
CA LEU A 135 -2.33 15.53 7.84
C LEU A 135 -1.74 16.55 8.82
N THR A 136 -1.11 16.11 9.91
CA THR A 136 -0.50 17.01 10.91
C THR A 136 0.97 17.34 10.62
N ARG A 137 1.61 16.62 9.71
CA ARG A 137 3.04 16.76 9.40
C ARG A 137 3.38 18.01 8.57
N SER A 138 2.45 18.48 7.73
CA SER A 138 2.64 19.68 6.89
C SER A 138 2.71 21.01 7.67
N LEU A 139 2.59 20.99 9.00
CA LEU A 139 2.60 22.18 9.84
C LEU A 139 3.91 22.40 10.61
N HIS A 140 4.91 21.52 10.50
CA HIS A 140 6.12 21.54 11.36
C HIS A 140 7.45 21.50 10.57
N ASP A 141 7.40 21.56 9.24
CA ASP A 141 8.59 21.57 8.39
C ASP A 141 8.92 22.99 7.83
N ASP A 142 8.57 24.05 8.58
CA ASP A 142 9.04 25.44 8.38
C ASP A 142 10.08 25.85 9.45
#